data_AF-A0AAX1BK25-F1
#
_entry.id   AF-A0AAX1BK25-F1
#
_cell.length_a   1.000
_cell.length_b   1.000
_cell.length_c   1.000
_cell.angle_alpha   90.00
_cell.angle_beta   90.00
_cell.angle_gamma   90.00
#
_symmetry.space_group_name_H-M   'P 1'
#
loop_
_entity.id
_entity.type
_entity.pdbx_description
1 polymer ?
#
loop_
_entity_poly.entity_id
_entity_poly.type
_entity_poly.pdbx_seq_one_letter_code
_entity_poly.pdbx_strand_id
1 'polypeptide(L)' 'MKKLLTTPIKAEDLQDIRVGDVIYLTGTLVTCPDVCHRRLIDLKRPI' A
#
# COMPACT_ATOMS: atom_id res chain seq x y z
N MET A 1 10.67 13.66 10.16
CA MET A 1 11.65 13.39 9.08
C MET A 1 10.87 12.93 7.86
N LYS A 2 11.13 13.44 6.64
CA LYS A 2 10.35 13.04 5.46
C LYS A 2 10.86 11.67 4.98
N LYS A 3 10.02 10.64 5.00
CA LYS A 3 10.40 9.29 4.54
C LYS A 3 9.87 9.05 3.12
N LEU A 4 10.73 8.65 2.20
CA LEU A 4 10.36 8.33 0.81
C LEU A 4 10.32 6.80 0.65
N LEU A 5 9.17 6.28 0.22
CA LEU A 5 8.97 4.86 -0.07
C LEU A 5 8.77 4.66 -1.56
N THR A 6 9.43 3.65 -2.13
CA THR A 6 9.32 3.32 -3.55
C THR A 6 8.65 1.97 -3.73
N THR A 7 7.58 1.90 -4.52
CA THR A 7 6.90 0.63 -4.83
C THR A 7 7.73 -0.21 -5.81
N PRO A 8 7.74 -1.56 -5.72
CA PRO A 8 6.96 -2.39 -4.80
C PRO A 8 7.54 -2.39 -3.36
N ILE A 9 6.64 -2.27 -2.38
CA ILE A 9 6.98 -2.12 -0.96
C ILE A 9 7.24 -3.49 -0.33
N LYS A 10 8.27 -3.61 0.49
CA LYS A 10 8.57 -4.80 1.31
C LYS A 10 8.19 -4.59 2.77
N ALA A 11 8.05 -5.68 3.52
CA ALA A 11 7.71 -5.62 4.94
C ALA A 11 8.76 -4.85 5.76
N GLU A 12 10.05 -4.97 5.40
CA GLU A 12 11.18 -4.28 6.02
C GLU A 12 11.03 -2.74 5.94
N ASP A 13 10.51 -2.22 4.84
CA ASP A 13 10.34 -0.78 4.62
C ASP A 13 9.33 -0.14 5.61
N LEU A 14 8.43 -0.97 6.15
CA LEU A 14 7.34 -0.57 7.03
C LEU A 14 7.69 -0.66 8.53
N GLN A 15 8.75 -1.39 8.90
CA GLN A 15 9.06 -1.71 10.31
C GLN A 15 9.26 -0.47 11.18
N ASP A 16 9.84 0.58 10.61
CA ASP A 16 10.18 1.81 11.34
C ASP A 16 9.16 2.94 11.17
N ILE A 17 7.96 2.67 10.65
CA ILE A 17 6.91 3.69 10.51
C ILE A 17 6.20 3.89 11.84
N ARG A 18 6.04 5.14 12.26
CA ARG A 18 5.33 5.52 13.49
C ARG A 18 4.16 6.44 13.19
N VAL A 19 3.19 6.45 14.10
CA VAL A 19 2.05 7.37 14.02
C VAL A 19 2.56 8.82 14.05
N GLY A 20 2.09 9.64 13.11
CA GLY A 20 2.53 11.03 12.94
C GLY A 20 3.64 11.22 11.91
N ASP A 21 4.19 10.15 11.34
CA ASP A 21 5.16 10.27 10.25
C ASP A 21 4.51 10.77 8.95
N VAL A 22 5.25 11.63 8.24
CA VAL A 22 4.88 12.09 6.90
C VAL A 22 5.68 11.29 5.88
N ILE A 23 4.96 10.50 5.08
CA ILE A 23 5.51 9.58 4.09
C ILE A 23 5.18 10.08 2.69
N TYR A 24 6.17 10.03 1.81
CA TYR A 24 6.00 10.24 0.37
C TYR A 24 6.15 8.90 -0.34
N LEU A 25 5.24 8.61 -1.27
CA LEU A 25 5.25 7.39 -2.08
C LEU A 25 5.70 7.72 -3.49
N THR A 26 6.53 6.88 -4.08
CA THR A 26 6.99 6.97 -5.47
C THR A 26 6.87 5.61 -6.15
N GLY A 27 6.53 5.63 -7.43
CA GLY A 27 6.32 4.43 -8.24
C GLY A 27 4.86 4.26 -8.65
N THR A 28 4.39 3.03 -8.72
CA THR A 28 3.06 2.68 -9.23
C THR A 28 2.05 2.59 -8.09
N LEU A 29 1.01 3.41 -8.18
CA LEU A 29 -0.15 3.34 -7.28
C LEU A 29 -1.35 2.75 -8.02
N VAL A 30 -2.05 1.84 -7.36
CA VAL A 30 -3.28 1.24 -7.86
C VAL A 30 -4.41 1.63 -6.93
N THR A 31 -5.48 2.20 -7.48
CA THR A 31 -6.69 2.55 -6.72
C THR A 31 -7.72 1.42 -6.82
N CYS A 32 -8.23 0.97 -5.69
CA CYS A 32 -9.27 -0.06 -5.61
C CYS A 32 -10.32 0.42 -4.61
N PRO A 33 -11.45 0.99 -5.04
CA PRO A 33 -12.54 1.36 -4.15
C PRO A 33 -13.36 0.12 -3.73
N ASP A 34 -14.42 0.30 -2.93
CA ASP A 34 -15.19 -0.78 -2.29
C ASP A 34 -15.62 -1.91 -3.26
N VAL A 35 -16.11 -1.54 -4.45
CA VAL A 35 -16.56 -2.51 -5.47
C VAL A 35 -15.42 -3.39 -5.95
N CYS A 36 -14.21 -2.85 -6.06
CA CYS A 36 -13.03 -3.60 -6.48
C CYS A 36 -12.61 -4.62 -5.40
N HIS A 37 -12.61 -4.22 -4.13
CA HIS A 37 -12.38 -5.14 -3.01
C HIS A 37 -13.43 -6.26 -2.96
N ARG A 38 -14.71 -5.91 -3.12
CA ARG A 38 -15.80 -6.88 -3.12
C ARG A 38 -15.66 -7.89 -4.24
N ARG A 39 -15.37 -7.41 -5.46
CA ARG A 39 -15.17 -8.24 -6.64
C ARG A 39 -14.01 -9.21 -6.48
N LEU A 40 -12.92 -8.81 -5.81
CA LEU A 40 -11.78 -9.69 -5.56
C LEU A 40 -12.18 -10.91 -4.72
N ILE A 41 -12.97 -10.68 -3.67
CA ILE A 41 -13.48 -11.71 -2.77
C ILE A 41 -14.49 -12.61 -3.48
N ASP A 42 -15.49 -12.03 -4.16
CA ASP A 42 -16.55 -12.78 -4.84
C ASP A 42 -15.98 -13.70 -5.93
N LEU A 43 -14.91 -13.25 -6.61
CA LEU A 43 -14.20 -14.03 -7.63
C LEU A 43 -13.13 -14.98 -7.05
N LYS A 44 -12.94 -15.03 -5.72
CA LYS A 44 -11.93 -15.86 -5.03
C LYS A 44 -10.53 -15.74 -5.65
N ARG A 45 -10.13 -14.52 -6.02
CA ARG A 45 -8.80 -14.29 -6.61
C ARG A 45 -7.72 -14.36 -5.53
N PRO A 46 -6.51 -14.83 -5.85
CA PRO A 46 -5.38 -14.76 -4.92
C PRO A 46 -5.04 -13.30 -4.61
N ILE A 47 -4.62 -13.07 -3.37
CA ILE A 47 -4.12 -11.79 -2.84
C ILE A 47 -2.59 -11.85 -2.81
#